data_AF-A0A7J7INI9-F1
#
_entry.id   AF-A0A7J7INI9-F1
#
_cell.length_a   1.000
_cell.length_b   1.000
_cell.length_c   1.000
_cell.angle_alpha   90.00
_cell.angle_beta   90.00
_cell.angle_gamma   90.00
#
_symmetry.space_group_name_H-M   'P 1'
#
loop_
_entity.id
_entity.type
_entity.pdbx_description
1 polymer ?
#
loop_
_entity_poly.entity_id
_entity_poly.type
_entity_poly.pdbx_seq_one_letter_code
_entity_poly.pdbx_strand_id
1 'polypeptide(L)'
;MCWRYDSPTTFLEPLWNNQHIQSIQVTFKENFGVEGRAGYFDHYGIIRDIMQNHLLQMVALFTMEQPVSLHAEDIRDEKVKVLRSLEPLRASDFVIGQYIGYSEEEGVRQNSKTPTFATCRMNIRNRRWDGVPILIKAGKNLDERLAEVRVTFRSVPGCIFSLANTLPTNELVVRVQPDEAIYLRIISKSPGLTSRLEEARLTLFYRTAWEEAHDIPDAYERLILDVIYGDKSLFIRSDELEVAWDKFTPALHELEFSDQYRPVPYVPGSRGPAEADYLAARYGCMWASDLDIGGKRLRSTSGP
;
A
#
# COMPACT_ATOMS: atom_id res chain seq x y z
N MET A 1 4.42 -3.88 13.25
CA MET A 1 5.49 -4.28 14.19
C MET A 1 5.04 -5.42 15.10
N CYS A 2 3.99 -5.25 15.93
CA CYS A 2 3.55 -6.26 16.90
C CYS A 2 3.33 -7.65 16.30
N TRP A 3 2.52 -7.76 15.25
CA TRP A 3 2.21 -9.06 14.62
C TRP A 3 3.39 -9.68 13.85
N ARG A 4 4.42 -8.89 13.51
CA ARG A 4 5.59 -9.38 12.78
C ARG A 4 6.67 -9.90 13.73
N TYR A 5 7.05 -9.09 14.73
CA TYR A 5 8.23 -9.38 15.57
C TYR A 5 7.90 -9.94 16.96
N ASP A 6 6.75 -9.58 17.53
CA ASP A 6 6.51 -9.73 18.97
C ASP A 6 5.31 -10.65 19.28
N SER A 7 4.82 -11.37 18.26
CA SER A 7 3.85 -12.45 18.45
C SER A 7 4.56 -13.66 19.08
N PRO A 8 4.05 -14.24 20.19
CA PRO A 8 4.64 -15.41 20.86
C PRO A 8 4.82 -16.61 19.92
N THR A 9 3.99 -16.67 18.89
CA THR A 9 4.18 -17.50 17.70
C THR A 9 4.73 -16.60 16.58
N THR A 10 6.04 -16.55 16.41
CA THR A 10 6.72 -15.90 15.27
C THR A 10 6.48 -16.66 13.97
N PHE A 11 5.21 -16.85 13.58
CA PHE A 11 4.85 -17.63 12.40
C PHE A 11 5.08 -16.87 11.09
N LEU A 12 5.07 -15.52 11.13
CA LEU A 12 5.26 -14.68 9.95
C LEU A 12 6.72 -14.31 9.69
N GLU A 13 7.54 -14.07 10.71
CA GLU A 13 8.92 -13.58 10.51
C GLU A 13 9.79 -14.52 9.66
N PRO A 14 9.73 -15.87 9.80
CA PRO A 14 10.46 -16.78 8.90
C PRO A 14 10.03 -16.68 7.43
N LEU A 15 8.79 -16.27 7.18
CA LEU A 15 8.23 -16.07 5.84
C LEU A 15 8.49 -14.65 5.31
N TRP A 16 9.09 -13.75 6.11
CA TRP A 16 9.17 -12.33 5.80
C TRP A 16 10.44 -11.94 5.02
N ASN A 17 10.66 -12.59 3.89
CA ASN A 17 11.85 -12.40 3.05
C ASN A 17 11.59 -12.79 1.59
N ASN A 18 12.55 -12.48 0.71
CA ASN A 18 12.49 -12.74 -0.73
C ASN A 18 12.35 -14.22 -1.15
N GLN A 19 12.61 -15.18 -0.25
CA GLN A 19 12.40 -16.60 -0.54
C GLN A 19 10.92 -17.00 -0.50
N HIS A 20 10.11 -16.23 0.23
CA HIS A 20 8.70 -16.55 0.48
C HIS A 20 7.76 -15.47 -0.02
N ILE A 21 8.18 -14.21 -0.03
CA ILE A 21 7.40 -13.08 -0.55
C ILE A 21 7.71 -12.89 -2.03
N GLN A 22 6.65 -12.85 -2.83
CA GLN A 22 6.68 -12.53 -4.25
C GLN A 22 6.66 -11.01 -4.47
N SER A 23 5.79 -10.28 -3.78
CA SER A 23 5.65 -8.84 -3.93
C SER A 23 5.00 -8.19 -2.72
N ILE A 24 5.20 -6.87 -2.59
CA ILE A 24 4.50 -6.02 -1.64
C ILE A 24 3.80 -4.91 -2.42
N GLN A 25 2.52 -4.69 -2.14
CA GLN A 25 1.70 -3.65 -2.74
C GLN A 25 1.16 -2.73 -1.64
N VAL A 26 1.41 -1.43 -1.75
CA VAL A 26 0.85 -0.42 -0.85
C VAL A 26 -0.07 0.49 -1.65
N THR A 27 -1.34 0.56 -1.25
CA THR A 27 -2.38 1.27 -1.98
C THR A 27 -3.00 2.35 -1.11
N PHE A 28 -3.16 3.54 -1.68
CA PHE A 28 -3.96 4.63 -1.14
C PHE A 28 -4.89 5.16 -2.24
N LYS A 29 -6.19 5.15 -1.97
CA LYS A 29 -7.24 5.60 -2.88
C LYS A 29 -8.17 6.53 -2.12
N GLU A 30 -8.53 7.64 -2.76
CA GLU A 30 -9.61 8.51 -2.34
C GLU A 30 -10.67 8.51 -3.44
N ASN A 31 -11.94 8.38 -3.05
CA ASN A 31 -13.08 8.45 -3.96
C ASN A 31 -13.59 9.88 -4.20
N PHE A 32 -12.84 10.88 -3.75
CA PHE A 32 -13.12 12.29 -3.95
C PHE A 32 -11.91 12.99 -4.59
N GLY A 33 -12.17 14.15 -5.23
CA GLY A 33 -11.16 14.96 -5.90
C GLY A 33 -10.35 15.84 -4.95
N VAL A 34 -10.03 17.06 -5.37
CA VAL A 34 -9.26 18.03 -4.57
C VAL A 34 -10.11 18.96 -3.70
N GLU A 35 -11.44 18.88 -3.78
CA GLU A 35 -12.42 19.50 -2.86
C GLU A 35 -12.08 20.95 -2.46
N GLY A 36 -11.91 21.84 -3.44
CA GLY A 36 -11.63 23.26 -3.19
C GLY A 36 -10.18 23.57 -2.77
N ARG A 37 -9.31 22.57 -2.70
CA ARG A 37 -7.86 22.73 -2.42
C ARG A 37 -7.01 22.62 -3.67
N ALA A 38 -7.61 22.73 -4.85
CA ALA A 38 -6.95 22.50 -6.13
C ALA A 38 -5.71 23.39 -6.33
N GLY A 39 -5.82 24.70 -6.05
CA GLY A 39 -4.68 25.61 -6.16
C GLY A 39 -3.50 25.28 -5.25
N TYR A 40 -3.75 24.75 -4.04
CA TYR A 40 -2.68 24.24 -3.18
C TYR A 40 -2.10 22.94 -3.74
N PHE A 41 -2.96 21.95 -4.03
CA PHE A 41 -2.56 20.64 -4.53
C PHE A 41 -1.76 20.72 -5.82
N ASP A 42 -2.06 21.68 -6.70
CA ASP A 42 -1.41 21.86 -7.99
C ASP A 42 0.09 22.20 -7.91
N HIS A 43 0.58 22.62 -6.74
CA HIS A 43 2.01 22.89 -6.53
C HIS A 43 2.78 21.65 -6.05
N TYR A 44 2.09 20.64 -5.53
CA TYR A 44 2.73 19.49 -4.87
C TYR A 44 2.48 18.17 -5.61
N GLY A 45 1.23 17.93 -6.02
CA GLY A 45 0.77 16.69 -6.64
C GLY A 45 0.76 15.49 -5.70
N ILE A 46 0.18 14.38 -6.16
CA ILE A 46 -0.07 13.20 -5.34
C ILE A 46 1.21 12.54 -4.81
N ILE A 47 2.33 12.68 -5.53
CA ILE A 47 3.60 12.07 -5.14
C ILE A 47 4.11 12.70 -3.84
N ARG A 48 4.06 14.03 -3.72
CA ARG A 48 4.47 14.75 -2.50
C ARG A 48 3.41 14.70 -1.41
N ASP A 49 2.14 14.72 -1.80
CA ASP A 49 1.00 14.70 -0.87
C ASP A 49 0.93 13.37 -0.10
N ILE A 50 1.12 12.24 -0.79
CA ILE A 50 0.83 10.89 -0.24
C ILE A 50 1.99 9.89 -0.38
N MET A 51 2.69 9.84 -1.51
CA MET A 51 3.65 8.75 -1.77
C MET A 51 4.95 8.91 -0.99
N GLN A 52 5.53 10.11 -0.99
CA GLN A 52 6.83 10.41 -0.39
C GLN A 52 6.80 10.29 1.14
N ASN A 53 5.65 10.55 1.76
CA ASN A 53 5.42 10.50 3.19
C ASN A 53 4.70 9.20 3.59
N HIS A 54 3.36 9.16 3.55
CA HIS A 54 2.52 8.10 4.10
C HIS A 54 2.83 6.72 3.53
N LEU A 55 2.91 6.58 2.19
CA LEU A 55 3.21 5.28 1.60
C LEU A 55 4.62 4.81 1.90
N LEU A 56 5.59 5.72 1.85
CA LEU A 56 6.98 5.39 2.18
C LEU A 56 7.15 4.97 3.64
N GLN A 57 6.40 5.58 4.58
CA GLN A 57 6.36 5.16 5.97
C GLN A 57 5.82 3.74 6.13
N MET A 58 4.74 3.39 5.42
CA MET A 58 4.23 2.02 5.41
C MET A 58 5.24 1.04 4.81
N VAL A 59 5.90 1.40 3.70
CA VAL A 59 6.98 0.59 3.12
C VAL A 59 8.09 0.38 4.14
N ALA A 60 8.57 1.42 4.82
CA ALA A 60 9.63 1.31 5.82
C ALA A 60 9.24 0.34 6.95
N LEU A 61 8.03 0.47 7.51
CA LEU A 61 7.56 -0.42 8.59
C LEU A 61 7.42 -1.89 8.14
N PHE A 62 7.00 -2.12 6.91
CA PHE A 62 6.83 -3.48 6.37
C PHE A 62 8.17 -4.11 5.94
N THR A 63 9.21 -3.31 5.71
CA THR A 63 10.48 -3.78 5.13
C THR A 63 11.70 -3.63 6.03
N MET A 64 11.62 -2.89 7.14
CA MET A 64 12.70 -2.80 8.12
C MET A 64 13.09 -4.16 8.71
N GLU A 65 14.26 -4.26 9.34
CA GLU A 65 14.60 -5.42 10.17
C GLU A 65 13.96 -5.30 11.56
N GLN A 66 14.11 -6.36 12.37
CA GLN A 66 13.69 -6.31 13.77
C GLN A 66 14.57 -5.28 14.51
N PRO A 67 13.98 -4.26 15.16
CA PRO A 67 14.75 -3.33 15.96
C PRO A 67 15.26 -4.04 17.22
N VAL A 68 16.39 -3.56 17.77
CA VAL A 68 16.98 -4.17 18.96
C VAL A 68 16.10 -4.02 20.21
N SER A 69 15.21 -3.02 20.22
CA SER A 69 14.18 -2.82 21.23
C SER A 69 12.99 -2.03 20.67
N LEU A 70 11.98 -1.77 21.51
CA LEU A 70 10.86 -0.87 21.17
C LEU A 70 11.17 0.61 21.45
N HIS A 71 12.41 0.95 21.82
CA HIS A 71 12.81 2.35 21.95
C HIS A 71 12.72 3.07 20.60
N ALA A 72 12.26 4.33 20.64
CA ALA A 72 11.99 5.11 19.44
C ALA A 72 13.20 5.25 18.51
N GLU A 73 14.42 5.40 19.03
CA GLU A 73 15.63 5.47 18.19
C GLU A 73 15.91 4.15 17.48
N ASP A 74 15.81 3.01 18.17
CA ASP A 74 16.07 1.68 17.58
C ASP A 74 15.10 1.35 16.44
N ILE A 75 13.82 1.74 16.58
CA ILE A 75 12.81 1.60 15.52
C ILE A 75 13.18 2.47 14.32
N ARG A 76 13.52 3.73 14.57
CA ARG A 76 13.83 4.70 13.50
C ARG A 76 15.14 4.39 12.78
N ASP A 77 16.12 3.82 13.48
CA ASP A 77 17.36 3.34 12.87
C ASP A 77 17.09 2.25 11.83
N GLU A 78 16.22 1.28 12.14
CA GLU A 78 15.86 0.22 11.19
C GLU A 78 15.03 0.74 10.00
N LYS A 79 14.16 1.73 10.21
CA LYS A 79 13.46 2.44 9.12
C LYS A 79 14.45 3.17 8.20
N VAL A 80 15.36 3.97 8.76
CA VAL A 80 16.36 4.71 7.97
C VAL A 80 17.29 3.76 7.22
N LYS A 81 17.73 2.67 7.86
CA LYS A 81 18.60 1.66 7.25
C LYS A 81 17.96 0.99 6.03
N VAL A 82 16.68 0.64 6.11
CA VAL A 82 15.98 0.07 4.94
C VAL A 82 15.77 1.11 3.84
N LEU A 83 15.39 2.35 4.19
CA LEU A 83 15.21 3.43 3.21
C LEU A 83 16.53 3.81 2.51
N ARG A 84 17.67 3.74 3.18
CA ARG A 84 18.99 3.93 2.54
C ARG A 84 19.26 2.89 1.45
N SER A 85 18.73 1.68 1.63
CA SER A 85 18.84 0.56 0.67
C SER A 85 17.87 0.67 -0.51
N LEU A 86 16.90 1.60 -0.46
CA LEU A 86 16.00 1.88 -1.59
C LEU A 86 16.77 2.55 -2.73
N GLU A 87 16.58 2.09 -3.96
CA GLU A 87 17.13 2.77 -5.14
C GLU A 87 16.43 4.13 -5.35
N PRO A 88 17.17 5.20 -5.73
CA PRO A 88 16.55 6.44 -6.15
C PRO A 88 15.62 6.21 -7.35
N LEU A 89 14.44 6.81 -7.31
CA LEU A 89 13.42 6.64 -8.34
C LEU A 89 13.68 7.60 -9.51
N ARG A 90 13.33 7.15 -10.71
CA ARG A 90 13.33 7.92 -11.96
C ARG A 90 11.91 8.09 -12.47
N ALA A 91 11.67 9.08 -13.32
CA ALA A 91 10.36 9.27 -13.95
C ALA A 91 9.91 8.02 -14.75
N SER A 92 10.85 7.24 -15.29
CA SER A 92 10.57 5.97 -15.98
C SER A 92 10.02 4.86 -15.07
N ASP A 93 10.18 4.97 -13.76
CA ASP A 93 9.65 4.01 -12.78
C ASP A 93 8.19 4.28 -12.45
N PHE A 94 7.66 5.44 -12.87
CA PHE A 94 6.32 5.90 -12.59
C PHE A 94 5.38 5.72 -13.78
N VAL A 95 4.14 5.39 -13.47
CA VAL A 95 2.97 5.74 -14.28
C VAL A 95 2.23 6.84 -13.53
N ILE A 96 2.05 7.98 -14.17
CA ILE A 96 1.31 9.12 -13.63
C ILE A 96 0.01 9.34 -14.38
N GLY A 97 -1.02 9.79 -13.66
CA GLY A 97 -2.34 10.08 -14.21
C GLY A 97 -2.94 11.36 -13.67
N GLN A 98 -3.87 11.93 -14.42
CA GLN A 98 -4.67 13.08 -14.02
C GLN A 98 -6.15 12.80 -14.33
N TYR A 99 -7.05 12.97 -13.36
CA TYR A 99 -8.47 12.70 -13.64
C TYR A 99 -9.03 13.75 -14.60
N ILE A 100 -9.91 13.31 -15.50
CA ILE A 100 -10.59 14.20 -16.44
C ILE A 100 -11.43 15.21 -15.66
N GLY A 101 -11.24 16.51 -15.96
CA GLY A 101 -11.89 17.62 -15.25
C GLY A 101 -10.98 18.34 -14.25
N TYR A 102 -9.83 17.79 -13.86
CA TYR A 102 -8.92 18.47 -12.92
C TYR A 102 -8.45 19.85 -13.40
N SER A 103 -8.21 20.01 -14.70
CA SER A 103 -7.81 21.29 -15.29
C SER A 103 -8.90 22.38 -15.25
N GLU A 104 -10.15 22.00 -14.94
CA GLU A 104 -11.30 22.90 -14.83
C GLU A 104 -11.55 23.35 -13.38
N GLU A 105 -10.85 22.76 -12.41
CA GLU A 105 -10.95 23.10 -10.98
C GLU A 105 -10.39 24.50 -10.69
N GLU A 106 -11.05 25.23 -9.79
CA GLU A 106 -10.66 26.60 -9.44
C GLU A 106 -9.26 26.65 -8.82
N GLY A 107 -8.39 27.47 -9.39
CA GLY A 107 -7.00 27.66 -8.94
C GLY A 107 -5.98 26.71 -9.56
N VAL A 108 -6.39 25.78 -10.43
CA VAL A 108 -5.45 24.94 -11.19
C VAL A 108 -4.78 25.74 -12.31
N ARG A 109 -3.47 25.56 -12.50
CA ARG A 109 -2.72 26.25 -13.55
C ARG A 109 -3.17 25.80 -14.93
N GLN A 110 -3.19 26.72 -15.89
CA GLN A 110 -3.49 26.40 -17.28
C GLN A 110 -2.45 25.40 -17.81
N ASN A 111 -2.91 24.32 -18.46
CA ASN A 111 -2.07 23.19 -18.90
C ASN A 111 -1.31 22.48 -17.77
N SER A 112 -1.86 22.46 -16.55
CA SER A 112 -1.27 21.75 -15.43
C SER A 112 -0.98 20.29 -15.77
N LYS A 113 0.26 19.86 -15.48
CA LYS A 113 0.70 18.47 -15.57
C LYS A 113 0.72 17.78 -14.19
N THR A 114 0.09 18.37 -13.19
CA THR A 114 0.11 17.84 -11.83
C THR A 114 -0.54 16.46 -11.80
N PRO A 115 0.17 15.42 -11.34
CA PRO A 115 -0.43 14.09 -11.22
C PRO A 115 -1.40 14.05 -10.04
N THR A 116 -2.64 13.64 -10.29
CA THR A 116 -3.64 13.31 -9.27
C THR A 116 -3.64 11.81 -8.95
N PHE A 117 -2.93 11.03 -9.76
CA PHE A 117 -2.66 9.61 -9.60
C PHE A 117 -1.20 9.33 -9.89
N ALA A 118 -0.58 8.43 -9.13
CA ALA A 118 0.73 7.91 -9.45
C ALA A 118 0.87 6.48 -8.91
N THR A 119 1.59 5.66 -9.66
CA THR A 119 2.04 4.34 -9.23
C THR A 119 3.48 4.15 -9.66
N CYS A 120 4.29 3.50 -8.81
CA CYS A 120 5.67 3.20 -9.16
C CYS A 120 6.12 1.88 -8.56
N ARG A 121 7.18 1.34 -9.16
CA ARG A 121 7.92 0.21 -8.61
C ARG A 121 9.16 0.71 -7.87
N MET A 122 9.30 0.29 -6.63
CA MET A 122 10.45 0.48 -5.75
C MET A 122 11.28 -0.80 -5.68
N ASN A 123 12.58 -0.64 -5.43
CA ASN A 123 13.52 -1.73 -5.23
C ASN A 123 14.40 -1.49 -4.01
N ILE A 124 14.37 -2.40 -3.05
CA ILE A 124 15.22 -2.35 -1.86
C ILE A 124 16.37 -3.32 -2.05
N ARG A 125 17.58 -2.78 -2.27
CA ARG A 125 18.79 -3.58 -2.50
C ARG A 125 19.44 -3.99 -1.18
N ASN A 126 18.87 -5.02 -0.55
CA ASN A 126 19.48 -5.71 0.58
C ASN A 126 19.18 -7.20 0.53
N ARG A 127 19.82 -7.99 1.39
CA ARG A 127 19.67 -9.46 1.39
C ARG A 127 18.21 -9.93 1.54
N ARG A 128 17.40 -9.23 2.34
CA ARG A 128 16.02 -9.66 2.65
C ARG A 128 15.06 -9.41 1.49
N TRP A 129 15.24 -8.31 0.76
CA TRP A 129 14.29 -7.82 -0.25
C TRP A 129 14.79 -7.89 -1.68
N ASP A 130 16.01 -8.39 -1.92
CA ASP A 130 16.55 -8.51 -3.26
C ASP A 130 15.60 -9.29 -4.19
N GLY A 131 15.29 -8.69 -5.34
CA GLY A 131 14.37 -9.24 -6.34
C GLY A 131 12.88 -9.13 -6.00
N VAL A 132 12.47 -8.60 -4.85
CA VAL A 132 11.04 -8.42 -4.50
C VAL A 132 10.57 -7.04 -4.99
N PRO A 133 9.65 -6.96 -5.97
CA PRO A 133 9.05 -5.70 -6.35
C PRO A 133 8.14 -5.16 -5.23
N ILE A 134 8.36 -3.89 -4.89
CA ILE A 134 7.47 -3.13 -4.00
C ILE A 134 6.73 -2.13 -4.87
N LEU A 135 5.43 -2.31 -5.02
CA LEU A 135 4.60 -1.44 -5.82
C LEU A 135 3.82 -0.51 -4.89
N ILE A 136 3.86 0.78 -5.15
CA ILE A 136 3.06 1.75 -4.40
C ILE A 136 2.15 2.52 -5.36
N LYS A 137 0.90 2.74 -4.94
CA LYS A 137 -0.16 3.38 -5.73
C LYS A 137 -0.89 4.41 -4.86
N ALA A 138 -1.00 5.64 -5.34
CA ALA A 138 -1.78 6.70 -4.73
C ALA A 138 -2.66 7.39 -5.79
N GLY A 139 -3.90 7.75 -5.45
CA GLY A 139 -4.69 8.60 -6.33
C GLY A 139 -5.98 9.14 -5.73
N LYS A 140 -6.42 10.26 -6.30
CA LYS A 140 -7.70 10.93 -6.01
C LYS A 140 -8.75 10.61 -7.07
N ASN A 141 -10.01 10.80 -6.70
CA ASN A 141 -11.18 10.60 -7.56
C ASN A 141 -11.22 9.20 -8.19
N LEU A 142 -10.92 8.20 -7.35
CA LEU A 142 -10.94 6.78 -7.70
C LEU A 142 -12.28 6.13 -7.31
N ASP A 143 -12.41 4.85 -7.60
CA ASP A 143 -13.60 4.02 -7.37
C ASP A 143 -14.01 3.86 -5.90
N GLU A 144 -13.07 3.96 -4.97
CA GLU A 144 -13.32 3.78 -3.52
C GLU A 144 -12.27 4.51 -2.67
N ARG A 145 -12.59 4.68 -1.39
CA ARG A 145 -11.61 5.07 -0.36
C ARG A 145 -10.95 3.80 0.19
N LEU A 146 -9.62 3.72 0.14
CA LEU A 146 -8.86 2.56 0.61
C LEU A 146 -7.43 2.94 0.99
N ALA A 147 -6.94 2.49 2.15
CA ALA A 147 -5.52 2.43 2.46
C ALA A 147 -5.18 1.02 2.94
N GLU A 148 -4.27 0.34 2.25
CA GLU A 148 -4.01 -1.08 2.46
C GLU A 148 -2.58 -1.47 2.08
N VAL A 149 -2.00 -2.42 2.80
CA VAL A 149 -0.79 -3.14 2.42
C VAL A 149 -1.12 -4.59 2.14
N ARG A 150 -0.70 -5.09 0.98
CA ARG A 150 -0.85 -6.47 0.54
C ARG A 150 0.51 -7.10 0.32
N VAL A 151 0.71 -8.27 0.92
CA VAL A 151 1.92 -9.07 0.77
C VAL A 151 1.54 -10.38 0.10
N THR A 152 2.00 -10.57 -1.12
CA THR A 152 1.73 -11.79 -1.89
C THR A 152 2.87 -12.78 -1.70
N PHE A 153 2.55 -14.00 -1.29
CA PHE A 153 3.54 -15.07 -1.09
C PHE A 153 3.77 -15.83 -2.39
N ARG A 154 4.96 -16.39 -2.56
CA ARG A 154 5.31 -17.23 -3.72
C ARG A 154 4.50 -18.51 -3.71
N SER A 155 4.15 -19.00 -4.90
CA SER A 155 3.53 -20.31 -5.07
C SER A 155 4.47 -21.42 -4.62
N VAL A 156 3.91 -22.48 -4.03
CA VAL A 156 4.67 -23.67 -3.62
C VAL A 156 5.01 -24.53 -4.85
N PRO A 157 6.30 -24.79 -5.13
CA PRO A 157 6.70 -25.70 -6.21
C PRO A 157 6.19 -27.12 -5.97
N GLY A 158 5.81 -27.82 -7.04
CA GLY A 158 5.43 -29.24 -6.96
C GLY A 158 4.10 -29.50 -6.24
N CYS A 159 3.15 -28.57 -6.32
CA CYS A 159 1.84 -28.73 -5.70
C CYS A 159 1.12 -29.99 -6.22
N ILE A 160 0.97 -31.00 -5.36
CA ILE A 160 0.29 -32.27 -5.67
C ILE A 160 -1.23 -32.12 -5.86
N PHE A 161 -1.79 -30.96 -5.50
CA PHE A 161 -3.22 -30.68 -5.63
C PHE A 161 -3.59 -29.94 -6.93
N SER A 162 -2.62 -29.58 -7.79
CA SER A 162 -2.91 -28.92 -9.07
C SER A 162 -3.30 -29.93 -10.14
N LEU A 163 -4.57 -30.35 -10.15
CA LEU A 163 -5.16 -31.11 -11.28
C LEU A 163 -5.54 -30.20 -12.46
N ALA A 164 -5.55 -28.88 -12.27
CA ALA A 164 -5.69 -27.86 -13.30
C ALA A 164 -4.88 -26.61 -12.87
N ASN A 165 -4.25 -25.95 -13.84
CA ASN A 165 -3.49 -24.69 -13.81
C ASN A 165 -3.40 -23.92 -12.47
N THR A 166 -2.15 -23.60 -12.09
CA THR A 166 -1.70 -22.58 -11.12
C THR A 166 -2.73 -22.17 -10.05
N LEU A 167 -2.59 -22.72 -8.84
CA LEU A 167 -3.33 -22.25 -7.68
C LEU A 167 -3.01 -20.76 -7.40
N PRO A 168 -3.99 -19.98 -6.90
CA PRO A 168 -3.73 -18.63 -6.42
C PRO A 168 -2.68 -18.65 -5.31
N THR A 169 -1.87 -17.59 -5.27
CA THR A 169 -0.90 -17.35 -4.20
C THR A 169 -1.60 -16.96 -2.91
N ASN A 170 -1.02 -17.33 -1.77
CA ASN A 170 -1.49 -16.81 -0.48
C ASN A 170 -1.19 -15.31 -0.39
N GLU A 171 -2.04 -14.56 0.31
CA GLU A 171 -1.87 -13.12 0.50
C GLU A 171 -2.16 -12.72 1.93
N LEU A 172 -1.27 -11.95 2.56
CA LEU A 172 -1.57 -11.24 3.80
C LEU A 172 -1.99 -9.83 3.44
N VAL A 173 -3.16 -9.41 3.93
CA VAL A 173 -3.71 -8.09 3.69
C VAL A 173 -3.90 -7.38 5.03
N VAL A 174 -3.35 -6.17 5.12
CA VAL A 174 -3.50 -5.25 6.25
C VAL A 174 -4.20 -4.01 5.74
N ARG A 175 -5.49 -3.90 6.03
CA ARG A 175 -6.31 -2.75 5.68
C ARG A 175 -6.27 -1.73 6.83
N VAL A 176 -5.77 -0.55 6.50
CA VAL A 176 -5.64 0.58 7.44
C VAL A 176 -6.93 1.39 7.48
N GLN A 177 -7.61 1.57 6.35
CA GLN A 177 -8.93 2.19 6.30
C GLN A 177 -9.59 1.94 4.94
N PRO A 178 -10.93 2.03 4.83
CA PRO A 178 -11.90 1.98 5.94
C PRO A 178 -12.01 0.55 6.51
N ASP A 179 -12.73 0.40 7.62
CA ASP A 179 -13.00 -0.90 8.26
C ASP A 179 -11.71 -1.71 8.50
N GLU A 180 -10.92 -1.26 9.47
CA GLU A 180 -9.62 -1.79 9.86
C GLU A 180 -9.65 -3.32 9.98
N ALA A 181 -8.80 -3.99 9.22
CA ALA A 181 -8.81 -5.44 9.13
C ALA A 181 -7.44 -6.02 8.82
N ILE A 182 -7.20 -7.22 9.32
CA ILE A 182 -6.07 -8.06 8.92
C ILE A 182 -6.64 -9.39 8.46
N TYR A 183 -6.30 -9.83 7.26
CA TYR A 183 -6.74 -11.13 6.77
C TYR A 183 -5.70 -11.85 5.91
N LEU A 184 -5.72 -13.18 6.01
CA LEU A 184 -4.90 -14.07 5.21
C LEU A 184 -5.80 -14.78 4.20
N ARG A 185 -5.53 -14.58 2.90
CA ARG A 185 -6.11 -15.38 1.81
C ARG A 185 -5.28 -16.63 1.66
N ILE A 186 -5.94 -17.78 1.79
CA ILE A 186 -5.33 -19.11 1.68
C ILE A 186 -6.12 -19.99 0.73
N ILE A 187 -5.51 -21.08 0.28
CA ILE A 187 -6.22 -22.14 -0.44
C ILE A 187 -6.66 -23.22 0.55
N SER A 188 -7.94 -23.57 0.51
CA SER A 188 -8.53 -24.63 1.33
C SER A 188 -9.37 -25.57 0.47
N LYS A 189 -9.60 -26.80 0.95
CA LYS A 189 -10.58 -27.70 0.36
C LYS A 189 -11.98 -27.08 0.51
N SER A 190 -12.76 -27.06 -0.57
CA SER A 190 -14.16 -26.67 -0.51
C SER A 190 -14.93 -27.61 0.43
N PRO A 191 -15.78 -27.09 1.33
CA PRO A 191 -16.64 -27.92 2.15
C PRO A 191 -17.49 -28.87 1.30
N GLY A 192 -17.52 -30.15 1.67
CA GLY A 192 -18.30 -31.18 0.98
C GLY A 192 -17.49 -32.41 0.56
N LEU A 193 -18.10 -33.21 -0.32
CA LEU A 193 -17.60 -34.52 -0.75
C LEU A 193 -16.58 -34.44 -1.89
N THR A 194 -16.41 -33.28 -2.52
CA THR A 194 -15.43 -33.07 -3.60
C THR A 194 -14.07 -32.67 -3.03
N SER A 195 -12.99 -33.02 -3.73
CA SER A 195 -11.62 -32.61 -3.40
C SER A 195 -11.22 -31.31 -4.12
N ARG A 196 -12.20 -30.45 -4.42
CA ARG A 196 -11.93 -29.17 -5.10
C ARG A 196 -11.29 -28.20 -4.10
N LEU A 197 -10.29 -27.46 -4.58
CA LEU A 197 -9.70 -26.37 -3.82
C LEU A 197 -10.39 -25.05 -4.15
N GLU A 198 -10.56 -24.20 -3.14
CA GLU A 198 -11.10 -22.85 -3.24
C GLU A 198 -10.32 -21.88 -2.34
N GLU A 199 -10.46 -20.60 -2.62
CA GLU A 199 -9.91 -19.56 -1.74
C GLU A 199 -10.74 -19.44 -0.47
N ALA A 200 -10.07 -19.43 0.68
CA ALA A 200 -10.63 -19.15 1.99
C ALA A 200 -9.91 -17.97 2.66
N ARG A 201 -10.55 -17.37 3.66
CA ARG A 201 -10.03 -16.20 4.39
C ARG A 201 -10.02 -16.45 5.89
N LEU A 202 -8.88 -16.17 6.50
CA LEU A 202 -8.75 -16.06 7.96
C LEU A 202 -8.74 -14.56 8.27
N THR A 203 -9.78 -14.06 8.92
CA THR A 203 -10.00 -12.61 9.04
C THR A 203 -10.12 -12.16 10.50
N LEU A 204 -9.47 -11.05 10.80
CA LEU A 204 -9.65 -10.23 11.98
C LEU A 204 -10.21 -8.87 11.54
N PHE A 205 -11.49 -8.62 11.82
CA PHE A 205 -12.10 -7.29 11.68
C PHE A 205 -12.07 -6.60 13.03
N TYR A 206 -11.50 -5.38 13.09
CA TYR A 206 -11.32 -4.70 14.36
C TYR A 206 -12.67 -4.35 15.01
N ARG A 207 -13.63 -3.87 14.21
CA ARG A 207 -14.98 -3.52 14.67
C ARG A 207 -15.69 -4.68 15.40
N THR A 208 -15.50 -5.92 14.98
CA THR A 208 -16.15 -7.10 15.60
C THR A 208 -15.31 -7.73 16.71
N ALA A 209 -13.99 -7.64 16.62
CA ALA A 209 -13.11 -8.23 17.63
C ALA A 209 -13.03 -7.39 18.92
N TRP A 210 -13.29 -6.09 18.82
CA TRP A 210 -13.24 -5.14 19.92
C TRP A 210 -14.53 -4.32 20.03
N GLU A 211 -15.70 -4.97 19.98
CA GLU A 211 -17.01 -4.33 20.10
C GLU A 211 -17.16 -3.50 21.40
N GLU A 212 -16.49 -3.90 22.48
CA GLU A 212 -16.52 -3.22 23.78
C GLU A 212 -15.39 -2.18 23.97
N ALA A 213 -14.36 -2.19 23.11
CA ALA A 213 -13.33 -1.17 23.18
C ALA A 213 -13.91 0.15 22.66
N HIS A 214 -13.54 1.27 23.28
CA HIS A 214 -13.87 2.59 22.77
C HIS A 214 -13.32 2.76 21.34
N ASP A 215 -13.90 3.71 20.61
CA ASP A 215 -13.49 4.06 19.25
C ASP A 215 -11.96 4.06 19.09
N ILE A 216 -11.47 3.49 17.97
CA ILE A 216 -10.06 3.59 17.60
C ILE A 216 -9.73 5.09 17.57
N PRO A 217 -8.81 5.56 18.43
CA PRO A 217 -8.55 6.99 18.56
C PRO A 217 -8.06 7.55 17.24
N ASP A 218 -8.43 8.81 16.96
CA ASP A 218 -7.92 9.48 15.76
C ASP A 218 -6.39 9.57 15.79
N ALA A 219 -5.78 9.61 14.60
CA ALA A 219 -4.34 9.70 14.46
C ALA A 219 -3.76 10.90 15.25
N TYR A 220 -4.44 12.05 15.29
CA TYR A 220 -3.97 13.21 16.03
C TYR A 220 -4.09 13.05 17.55
N GLU A 221 -5.14 12.38 18.05
CA GLU A 221 -5.27 12.09 19.49
C GLU A 221 -4.07 11.28 19.98
N ARG A 222 -3.70 10.24 19.22
CA ARG A 222 -2.54 9.41 19.52
C ARG A 222 -1.23 10.20 19.45
N LEU A 223 -1.01 10.95 18.36
CA LEU A 223 0.24 11.69 18.17
C LEU A 223 0.43 12.79 19.23
N ILE A 224 -0.62 13.52 19.60
CA ILE A 224 -0.54 14.53 20.66
C ILE A 224 -0.20 13.88 22.00
N LEU A 225 -0.81 12.73 22.31
CA LEU A 225 -0.50 11.98 23.52
C LEU A 225 0.96 11.51 23.54
N ASP A 226 1.49 11.03 22.42
CA ASP A 226 2.88 10.62 22.29
C ASP A 226 3.86 11.80 22.52
N VAL A 227 3.53 13.02 22.05
CA VAL A 227 4.32 14.23 22.38
C VAL A 227 4.35 14.48 23.88
N ILE A 228 3.21 14.35 24.57
CA ILE A 228 3.11 14.57 26.02
C ILE A 228 3.99 13.56 26.77
N TYR A 229 4.04 12.31 26.31
CA TYR A 229 4.89 11.27 26.90
C TYR A 229 6.35 11.30 26.42
N GLY A 230 6.67 12.17 25.45
CA GLY A 230 8.00 12.22 24.85
C GLY A 230 8.34 10.99 23.99
N ASP A 231 7.34 10.21 23.57
CA ASP A 231 7.52 9.09 22.65
C ASP A 231 7.65 9.61 21.22
N LYS A 232 8.78 9.29 20.59
CA LYS A 232 9.13 9.73 19.23
C LYS A 232 9.02 8.60 18.21
N SER A 233 8.51 7.42 18.59
CA SER A 233 8.50 6.22 17.76
C SER A 233 7.68 6.38 16.47
N LEU A 234 6.60 7.17 16.51
CA LEU A 234 5.72 7.46 15.38
C LEU A 234 6.07 8.76 14.62
N PHE A 235 7.12 9.47 15.03
CA PHE A 235 7.54 10.73 14.43
C PHE A 235 8.70 10.53 13.44
N ILE A 236 8.69 11.31 12.36
CA ILE A 236 9.74 11.28 11.34
C ILE A 236 11.00 11.96 11.88
N ARG A 237 12.15 11.28 11.81
CA ARG A 237 13.46 11.84 12.18
C ARG A 237 14.07 12.60 11.00
N SER A 238 14.96 13.55 11.28
CA SER A 238 15.55 14.42 10.24
C SER A 238 16.29 13.64 9.13
N ASP A 239 17.06 12.62 9.49
CA ASP A 239 17.75 11.75 8.54
C ASP A 239 16.79 10.83 7.76
N GLU A 240 15.67 10.43 8.36
CA GLU A 240 14.61 9.71 7.68
C GLU A 240 13.97 10.57 6.58
N LEU A 241 13.71 11.84 6.88
CA LEU A 241 13.16 12.81 5.93
C LEU A 241 14.14 13.09 4.78
N GLU A 242 15.42 13.28 5.09
CA GLU A 242 16.49 13.50 4.10
C GLU A 242 16.56 12.32 3.12
N VAL A 243 16.66 11.09 3.63
CA VAL A 243 16.71 9.89 2.79
C VAL A 243 15.45 9.76 1.94
N ALA A 244 14.27 10.03 2.49
CA ALA A 244 13.03 9.98 1.73
C ALA A 244 13.04 10.96 0.54
N TRP A 245 13.48 12.20 0.75
CA TRP A 245 13.62 13.18 -0.33
C TRP A 245 14.69 12.81 -1.35
N ASP A 246 15.82 12.26 -0.92
CA ASP A 246 16.87 11.78 -1.82
C ASP A 246 16.36 10.72 -2.81
N LYS A 247 15.41 9.87 -2.39
CA LYS A 247 14.86 8.83 -3.27
C LYS A 247 13.84 9.36 -4.27
N PHE A 248 13.04 10.35 -3.92
CA PHE A 248 11.96 10.86 -4.77
C PHE A 248 12.34 12.07 -5.63
N THR A 249 13.25 12.92 -5.14
CA THR A 249 13.63 14.19 -5.81
C THR A 249 14.03 14.02 -7.27
N PRO A 250 14.83 13.00 -7.66
CA PRO A 250 15.23 12.88 -9.06
C PRO A 250 14.03 12.64 -10.00
N ALA A 251 13.13 11.72 -9.65
CA ALA A 251 11.89 11.50 -10.40
C ALA A 251 11.02 12.76 -10.43
N LEU A 252 10.86 13.46 -9.31
CA LEU A 252 10.05 14.68 -9.23
C LEU A 252 10.57 15.77 -10.18
N HIS A 253 11.88 16.00 -10.20
CA HIS A 253 12.50 16.95 -11.14
C HIS A 253 12.30 16.52 -12.60
N GLU A 254 12.50 15.24 -12.92
CA GLU A 254 12.29 14.71 -14.26
C GLU A 254 10.82 14.87 -14.71
N LEU A 255 9.85 14.63 -13.83
CA LEU A 255 8.42 14.79 -14.11
C LEU A 255 7.99 16.26 -14.27
N GLU A 256 8.60 17.19 -13.54
CA GLU A 256 8.24 18.61 -13.57
C GLU A 256 8.88 19.37 -14.72
N PHE A 257 10.16 19.13 -14.97
CA PHE A 257 10.96 19.93 -15.91
C PHE A 257 11.07 19.30 -17.30
N SER A 258 10.60 18.07 -17.50
CA SER A 258 10.56 17.43 -18.82
C SER A 258 9.17 17.53 -19.46
N ASP A 259 9.14 17.78 -20.77
CA ASP A 259 7.93 17.66 -21.58
C ASP A 259 7.59 16.22 -21.99
N GLN A 260 8.52 15.28 -21.76
CA GLN A 260 8.37 13.87 -22.13
C GLN A 260 7.30 13.16 -21.30
N TYR A 261 7.14 13.56 -20.04
CA TYR A 261 6.23 12.90 -19.11
C TYR A 261 4.95 13.73 -18.97
N ARG A 262 3.83 13.16 -19.41
CA ARG A 262 2.51 13.75 -19.19
C ARG A 262 1.62 12.77 -18.45
N PRO A 263 0.78 13.24 -17.51
CA PRO A 263 -0.19 12.39 -16.86
C PRO A 263 -1.16 11.79 -17.87
N VAL A 264 -1.40 10.48 -17.78
CA VAL A 264 -2.44 9.81 -18.56
C VAL A 264 -3.82 10.21 -18.01
N PRO A 265 -4.76 10.64 -18.87
CA PRO A 265 -6.10 10.97 -18.41
C PRO A 265 -6.83 9.71 -17.91
N TYR A 266 -7.54 9.81 -16.80
CA TYR A 266 -8.43 8.73 -16.33
C TYR A 266 -9.80 9.26 -15.92
N VAL A 267 -10.81 8.41 -16.07
CA VAL A 267 -12.19 8.75 -15.74
C VAL A 267 -12.35 8.82 -14.22
N PRO A 268 -12.94 9.90 -13.66
CA PRO A 268 -13.34 9.95 -12.24
C PRO A 268 -14.15 8.71 -11.82
N GLY A 269 -13.84 8.15 -10.65
CA GLY A 269 -14.47 6.93 -10.16
C GLY A 269 -13.95 5.63 -10.80
N SER A 270 -12.92 5.70 -11.65
CA SER A 270 -12.21 4.50 -12.13
C SER A 270 -11.07 4.09 -11.19
N ARG A 271 -10.40 2.97 -11.48
CA ARG A 271 -9.23 2.48 -10.71
C ARG A 271 -7.92 3.22 -11.00
N GLY A 272 -7.97 4.21 -11.89
CA GLY A 272 -6.81 4.92 -12.46
C GLY A 272 -6.51 4.49 -13.90
N PRO A 273 -5.39 4.96 -14.48
CA PRO A 273 -4.95 4.60 -15.83
C PRO A 273 -4.66 3.10 -15.97
N ALA A 274 -4.95 2.51 -17.14
CA ALA A 274 -4.69 1.09 -17.41
C ALA A 274 -3.20 0.73 -17.38
N GLU A 275 -2.34 1.72 -17.64
CA GLU A 275 -0.89 1.63 -17.55
C GLU A 275 -0.42 1.26 -16.14
N ALA A 276 -1.21 1.57 -15.11
CA ALA A 276 -0.93 1.13 -13.74
C ALA A 276 -1.00 -0.40 -13.58
N ASP A 277 -1.96 -1.04 -14.26
CA ASP A 277 -2.09 -2.49 -14.29
C ASP A 277 -0.99 -3.12 -15.14
N TYR A 278 -0.62 -2.50 -16.27
CA TYR A 278 0.52 -2.96 -17.08
C TYR A 278 1.85 -2.88 -16.34
N LEU A 279 2.07 -1.83 -15.53
CA LEU A 279 3.25 -1.72 -14.67
C LEU A 279 3.31 -2.89 -13.68
N ALA A 280 2.21 -3.20 -12.98
CA ALA A 280 2.16 -4.33 -12.06
C ALA A 280 2.39 -5.67 -12.77
N ALA A 281 1.74 -5.87 -13.93
CA ALA A 281 1.85 -7.10 -14.71
C ALA A 281 3.29 -7.37 -15.18
N ARG A 282 4.07 -6.33 -15.51
CA ARG A 282 5.50 -6.45 -15.85
C ARG A 282 6.32 -7.12 -14.74
N TYR A 283 5.88 -6.98 -13.49
CA TYR A 283 6.53 -7.57 -12.32
C TYR A 283 5.76 -8.80 -11.78
N GLY A 284 4.91 -9.41 -12.60
CA GLY A 284 4.13 -10.60 -12.20
C GLY A 284 3.14 -10.32 -11.07
N CYS A 285 2.67 -9.08 -10.95
CA CYS A 285 1.72 -8.65 -9.93
C CYS A 285 0.39 -8.24 -10.58
N MET A 286 -0.69 -8.29 -9.82
CA MET A 286 -1.99 -7.74 -10.20
C MET A 286 -2.51 -6.89 -9.06
N TRP A 287 -3.09 -5.72 -9.35
CA TRP A 287 -3.76 -4.93 -8.32
C TRP A 287 -5.08 -5.59 -7.95
N ALA A 288 -5.33 -5.78 -6.65
CA ALA A 288 -6.58 -6.37 -6.15
C ALA A 288 -7.82 -5.63 -6.68
N SER A 289 -8.82 -6.39 -7.12
CA SER A 289 -10.07 -5.86 -7.64
C SER A 289 -11.18 -5.92 -6.58
N ASP A 290 -12.22 -5.11 -6.68
CA ASP A 290 -13.34 -5.12 -5.72
C ASP A 290 -14.07 -6.47 -5.64
N LEU A 291 -13.95 -7.30 -6.69
CA LEU A 291 -14.42 -8.68 -6.70
C LEU A 291 -13.70 -9.55 -5.67
N ASP A 292 -12.50 -9.16 -5.23
CA ASP A 292 -11.78 -9.77 -4.11
C ASP A 292 -12.34 -9.33 -2.74
N ILE A 293 -13.18 -8.29 -2.65
CA ILE A 293 -13.73 -7.79 -1.38
C ILE A 293 -15.18 -8.28 -1.15
N GLY A 294 -15.79 -8.91 -2.16
CA GLY A 294 -17.15 -9.45 -2.13
C GLY A 294 -17.32 -10.70 -1.28
N GLY A 295 -17.31 -10.55 0.05
CA GLY A 295 -18.16 -11.39 0.89
C GLY A 295 -19.61 -11.19 0.43
N LYS A 296 -20.32 -12.29 0.15
CA LYS A 296 -21.75 -12.30 -0.17
C LYS A 296 -22.46 -11.19 0.61
N ARG A 297 -23.09 -10.23 -0.11
CA ARG A 297 -24.17 -9.43 0.49
C ARG A 297 -25.09 -10.41 1.20
N LEU A 298 -25.13 -10.35 2.53
CA LEU A 298 -26.14 -11.03 3.31
C LEU A 298 -27.48 -10.61 2.70
N ARG A 299 -28.16 -11.56 2.05
CA ARG A 299 -29.52 -11.35 1.58
C ARG A 299 -30.32 -10.97 2.82
N SER A 300 -30.84 -9.75 2.85
CA SER A 300 -31.90 -9.37 3.77
C SER A 300 -33.01 -10.40 3.63
N THR A 301 -33.17 -11.26 4.62
CA THR A 301 -34.36 -12.07 4.77
C THR A 301 -35.49 -11.10 5.08
N SER A 302 -36.20 -10.65 4.05
CA SER A 302 -37.58 -10.24 4.16
C SER A 302 -38.37 -11.47 4.61
N GLY A 303 -38.67 -11.54 5.91
CA GLY A 303 -39.69 -12.43 6.45
C GLY A 303 -41.08 -11.82 6.24
N PRO A 304 -42.13 -12.68 6.22
CA PRO A 304 -43.49 -12.35 5.80
C PRO A 304 -44.21 -11.35 6.72
#